data_AF-A0A5E6NLN8-F1
#
_entry.id   AF-A0A5E6NLN8-F1
#
_cell.length_a   1.000
_cell.length_b   1.000
_cell.length_c   1.000
_cell.angle_alpha   90.00
_cell.angle_beta   90.00
_cell.angle_gamma   90.00
#
_symmetry.space_group_name_H-M   'P 1'
#
loop_
_entity.id
_entity.type
_entity.pdbx_description
1 polymer ?
#
loop_
_entity_poly.entity_id
_entity_poly.type
_entity_poly.pdbx_seq_one_letter_code
_entity_poly.pdbx_strand_id
1 'polypeptide(L)'
;MFFSAVLFWNLVGAGLFGFLINPPIALYYMQGLNITANHGHAALFGVYGMLGLGLMLYAMRGLTDIKQWDTRLLKITFWSLNIGLAMMTFLSLLPQGLWQTYQSIAHSYVSARSVEFMQSDIMHALVWARVPGDTVFAVGVFAFSWFVFKAFVKK
;
A
#
# COMPACT_ATOMS: atom_id res chain seq x y z
N MET A 1 12.57 -10.07 -8.29
CA MET A 1 11.31 -9.32 -8.49
C MET A 1 10.89 -8.60 -7.21
N PHE A 2 10.58 -9.29 -6.10
CA PHE A 2 10.19 -8.63 -4.85
C PHE A 2 11.22 -7.61 -4.32
N PHE A 3 12.53 -7.94 -4.29
CA PHE A 3 13.55 -6.96 -3.91
C PHE A 3 13.65 -5.75 -4.84
N SER A 4 13.30 -5.89 -6.13
CA SER A 4 13.22 -4.75 -7.05
C SER A 4 12.03 -3.85 -6.71
N ALA A 5 10.89 -4.43 -6.31
CA ALA A 5 9.75 -3.67 -5.80
C ALA A 5 10.09 -2.96 -4.48
N VAL A 6 10.89 -3.57 -3.60
CA VAL A 6 11.41 -2.92 -2.38
C VAL A 6 12.14 -1.63 -2.74
N LEU A 7 13.04 -1.64 -3.73
CA LEU A 7 13.75 -0.43 -4.15
C LEU A 7 12.81 0.67 -4.64
N PHE A 8 11.82 0.30 -5.47
CA PHE A 8 10.82 1.22 -5.98
C PHE A 8 10.00 1.86 -4.85
N TRP A 9 9.43 1.04 -3.97
CA TRP A 9 8.59 1.53 -2.87
C TRP A 9 9.40 2.20 -1.75
N ASN A 10 10.70 1.91 -1.64
CA ASN A 10 11.57 2.66 -0.74
C ASN A 10 11.79 4.08 -1.26
N LEU A 11 11.96 4.26 -2.57
CA LEU A 11 12.02 5.58 -3.18
C LEU A 11 10.67 6.32 -3.08
N VAL A 12 9.57 5.68 -3.47
CA VAL A 12 8.26 6.33 -3.56
C VAL A 12 7.55 6.42 -2.22
N GLY A 13 7.39 5.28 -1.55
CA GLY A 13 6.67 5.18 -0.28
C GLY A 13 7.43 5.82 0.87
N ALA A 14 8.67 5.40 1.10
CA ALA A 14 9.47 5.93 2.20
C ALA A 14 10.10 7.30 1.87
N GLY A 15 10.74 7.42 0.70
CA GLY A 15 11.40 8.65 0.27
C GLY A 15 10.42 9.77 -0.05
N LEU A 16 9.68 9.66 -1.16
CA LEU A 16 8.82 10.73 -1.65
C LEU A 16 7.66 11.04 -0.69
N PHE A 17 6.83 10.06 -0.34
CA PHE A 17 5.69 10.29 0.54
C PHE A 17 6.08 10.51 2.01
N GLY A 18 7.18 9.94 2.48
CA GLY A 18 7.69 10.22 3.82
C GLY A 18 8.23 11.63 3.90
N PHE A 19 9.03 12.06 2.92
CA PHE A 19 9.54 13.43 2.89
C PHE A 19 8.44 14.47 2.68
N LEU A 20 7.35 14.13 1.97
CA LEU A 20 6.18 15.01 1.81
C LEU A 20 5.60 15.46 3.15
N ILE A 21 5.56 14.58 4.16
CA ILE A 21 4.97 14.85 5.47
C ILE A 21 5.99 15.22 6.54
N ASN A 22 7.29 15.21 6.23
CA ASN A 22 8.37 15.32 7.22
C ASN A 22 8.73 16.76 7.63
N PRO A 23 8.82 17.76 6.72
CA PRO A 23 9.17 19.12 7.10
C PRO A 23 8.23 19.65 8.19
N PRO A 24 8.73 20.31 9.25
CA PRO A 24 7.89 20.73 10.38
C PRO A 24 6.67 21.56 9.98
N ILE A 25 6.82 22.45 8.98
CA ILE A 25 5.72 23.27 8.47
C ILE A 25 4.66 22.43 7.75
N ALA A 26 5.06 21.39 7.01
CA ALA A 26 4.13 20.48 6.36
C ALA A 26 3.45 19.60 7.41
N LEU A 27 4.22 19.01 8.32
CA LEU A 27 3.73 18.15 9.39
C LEU A 27 2.72 18.88 10.29
N TYR A 28 2.93 20.17 10.57
CA TYR A 28 1.98 20.98 11.35
C TYR A 28 0.54 20.93 10.80
N TYR A 29 0.37 20.96 9.48
CA TYR A 29 -0.95 20.89 8.84
C TYR A 29 -1.40 19.47 8.49
N MET A 30 -0.44 18.55 8.28
CA MET A 30 -0.68 17.21 7.71
C MET A 30 -0.70 16.08 8.74
N GLN A 31 -0.21 16.32 9.96
CA GLN A 31 -0.07 15.28 10.98
C GLN A 31 -1.42 14.65 11.30
N GLY A 32 -1.52 13.33 11.17
CA GLY A 32 -2.74 12.59 11.48
C GLY A 32 -3.81 12.63 10.38
N LEU A 33 -3.54 13.22 9.21
CA LEU A 33 -4.43 13.17 8.04
C LEU A 33 -4.17 11.90 7.20
N ASN A 34 -5.01 11.64 6.19
CA ASN A 34 -4.90 10.48 5.30
C ASN A 34 -3.59 10.43 4.50
N ILE A 35 -2.86 11.55 4.39
CA ILE A 35 -1.53 11.57 3.78
C ILE A 35 -0.50 10.76 4.60
N THR A 36 -0.66 10.70 5.94
CA THR A 36 0.13 9.80 6.79
C THR A 36 -0.21 8.34 6.50
N ALA A 37 -1.49 8.00 6.32
CA ALA A 37 -1.90 6.65 5.95
C ALA A 37 -1.39 6.25 4.56
N ASN A 38 -1.35 7.19 3.60
CA ASN A 38 -0.77 6.99 2.27
C ASN A 38 0.71 6.59 2.36
N HIS A 39 1.53 7.40 3.07
CA HIS A 39 2.92 7.06 3.34
C HIS A 39 3.04 5.72 4.08
N GLY A 40 2.23 5.51 5.12
CA GLY A 40 2.26 4.31 5.94
C GLY A 40 2.08 3.02 5.15
N HIS A 41 1.08 2.92 4.28
CA HIS A 41 0.88 1.73 3.46
C HIS A 41 2.00 1.55 2.42
N ALA A 42 2.37 2.63 1.73
CA ALA A 42 3.40 2.61 0.70
C ALA A 42 4.78 2.22 1.27
N ALA A 43 5.13 2.71 2.46
CA ALA A 43 6.40 2.40 3.12
C ALA A 43 6.35 1.04 3.84
N LEU A 44 5.36 0.80 4.70
CA LEU A 44 5.31 -0.42 5.51
C LEU A 44 5.17 -1.66 4.63
N PHE A 45 4.13 -1.72 3.79
CA PHE A 45 3.93 -2.90 2.95
C PHE A 45 4.86 -2.87 1.73
N GLY A 46 4.99 -1.72 1.05
CA GLY A 46 5.80 -1.62 -0.16
C GLY A 46 7.29 -1.92 0.08
N VAL A 47 7.85 -1.54 1.24
CA VAL A 47 9.23 -1.85 1.60
C VAL A 47 9.30 -3.14 2.43
N TYR A 48 8.79 -3.12 3.66
CA TYR A 48 8.98 -4.23 4.59
C TYR A 48 8.11 -5.44 4.26
N GLY A 49 6.88 -5.24 3.77
CA GLY A 49 6.03 -6.33 3.29
C GLY A 49 6.65 -7.06 2.09
N MET A 50 7.09 -6.34 1.06
CA MET A 50 7.77 -6.92 -0.10
C MET A 50 9.11 -7.57 0.25
N LEU A 51 9.87 -6.97 1.18
CA LEU A 51 11.09 -7.56 1.72
C LEU A 51 10.78 -8.89 2.43
N GLY A 52 9.76 -8.90 3.30
CA GLY A 52 9.32 -10.10 4.01
C GLY A 52 8.91 -11.23 3.07
N LEU A 53 8.12 -10.93 2.03
CA LEU A 53 7.75 -11.90 0.99
C LEU A 53 8.98 -12.41 0.21
N GLY A 54 9.91 -11.52 -0.12
CA GLY A 54 11.15 -11.89 -0.82
C GLY A 54 12.04 -12.82 0.01
N LEU A 55 12.22 -12.52 1.30
CA LEU A 55 13.00 -13.34 2.22
C LEU A 55 12.30 -14.68 2.53
N MET A 56 10.97 -14.66 2.67
CA MET A 56 10.17 -15.88 2.81
C MET A 56 10.37 -16.83 1.62
N LEU A 57 10.26 -16.32 0.39
CA LEU A 57 10.52 -17.10 -0.82
C LEU A 57 11.96 -17.60 -0.87
N TYR A 58 12.94 -16.78 -0.45
CA TYR A 58 14.33 -17.22 -0.37
C TYR A 58 14.51 -18.41 0.59
N ALA A 59 13.93 -18.34 1.80
CA ALA A 59 13.97 -19.43 2.77
C ALA A 59 13.24 -20.68 2.26
N MET A 60 12.05 -20.51 1.65
CA MET A 60 11.26 -21.61 1.10
C MET A 60 11.98 -22.39 0.01
N ARG A 61 12.92 -21.77 -0.71
CA ARG A 61 13.71 -22.42 -1.75
C ARG A 61 14.55 -23.58 -1.21
N GLY A 62 14.94 -23.55 0.06
CA GLY A 62 15.62 -24.66 0.76
C GLY A 62 14.68 -25.66 1.43
N LEU A 63 13.38 -25.34 1.55
CA LEU A 63 12.40 -26.14 2.27
C LEU A 63 11.41 -26.88 1.36
N THR A 64 11.36 -26.53 0.07
CA THR A 64 10.38 -27.05 -0.90
C THR A 64 11.02 -27.44 -2.22
N ASP A 65 10.35 -28.30 -3.00
CA ASP A 65 10.82 -28.67 -4.34
C ASP A 65 10.50 -27.55 -5.35
N ILE A 66 11.55 -26.87 -5.81
CA ILE A 66 11.46 -25.74 -6.76
C ILE A 66 10.79 -26.16 -8.06
N LYS A 67 10.88 -27.43 -8.48
CA LYS A 67 10.25 -27.91 -9.71
C LYS A 67 8.71 -27.87 -9.65
N GLN A 68 8.15 -27.82 -8.43
CA GLN A 68 6.70 -27.78 -8.19
C GLN A 68 6.19 -26.34 -8.03
N TRP A 69 7.06 -25.34 -8.07
CA TRP A 69 6.68 -23.95 -7.88
C TRP A 69 5.84 -23.42 -9.05
N ASP A 70 4.66 -22.93 -8.72
CA ASP A 70 3.75 -22.32 -9.67
C ASP A 70 4.16 -20.86 -9.96
N THR A 71 4.95 -20.69 -11.02
CA THR A 71 5.44 -19.36 -11.46
C THR A 71 4.30 -18.41 -11.86
N ARG A 72 3.14 -18.95 -12.26
CA ARG A 72 1.96 -18.13 -12.61
C ARG A 72 1.35 -17.50 -11.36
N LEU A 73 1.21 -18.26 -10.27
CA LEU A 73 0.71 -17.72 -8.99
C LEU A 73 1.66 -16.66 -8.42
N LEU A 74 2.97 -16.87 -8.52
CA LEU A 74 3.95 -15.86 -8.10
C LEU A 74 3.88 -14.59 -8.94
N LYS A 75 3.66 -14.71 -10.25
CA LYS A 75 3.47 -13.54 -11.14
C LYS A 75 2.19 -12.77 -10.80
N ILE A 76 1.07 -13.48 -10.56
CA ILE A 76 -0.19 -12.88 -10.13
C ILE A 76 0.01 -12.17 -8.79
N THR A 77 0.64 -12.83 -7.83
CA THR A 77 0.97 -12.25 -6.52
C THR A 77 1.73 -10.93 -6.68
N PHE A 78 2.85 -10.97 -7.40
CA PHE A 78 3.72 -9.81 -7.54
C PHE A 78 2.99 -8.61 -8.15
N TRP A 79 2.29 -8.81 -9.27
CA TRP A 79 1.61 -7.71 -9.94
C TRP A 79 0.39 -7.22 -9.18
N SER A 80 -0.43 -8.13 -8.63
CA SER A 80 -1.64 -7.74 -7.91
C SER A 80 -1.32 -6.98 -6.63
N LEU A 81 -0.28 -7.37 -5.90
CA LEU A 81 0.15 -6.64 -4.69
C LEU A 81 0.69 -5.25 -5.03
N ASN A 82 1.51 -5.11 -6.09
CA ASN A 82 2.06 -3.81 -6.48
C ASN A 82 0.99 -2.88 -7.07
N ILE A 83 0.15 -3.39 -7.96
CA ILE A 83 -0.94 -2.61 -8.58
C ILE A 83 -1.99 -2.25 -7.53
N GLY A 84 -2.39 -3.20 -6.67
CA GLY A 84 -3.33 -2.94 -5.59
C GLY A 84 -2.81 -1.89 -4.61
N LEU A 85 -1.53 -1.95 -4.23
CA LEU A 85 -0.90 -0.93 -3.39
C LEU A 85 -0.88 0.44 -4.09
N ALA A 86 -0.51 0.49 -5.37
CA ALA A 86 -0.54 1.73 -6.14
C ALA A 86 -1.97 2.29 -6.26
N MET A 87 -2.97 1.44 -6.51
CA MET A 87 -4.36 1.87 -6.59
C MET A 87 -4.86 2.43 -5.25
N MET A 88 -4.60 1.77 -4.12
CA MET A 88 -5.04 2.31 -2.82
C MET A 88 -4.39 3.66 -2.50
N THR A 89 -3.10 3.81 -2.84
CA THR A 89 -2.36 5.06 -2.58
C THR A 89 -2.85 6.17 -3.50
N PHE A 90 -2.86 5.94 -4.82
CA PHE A 90 -3.09 7.01 -5.80
C PHE A 90 -4.56 7.30 -6.10
N LEU A 91 -5.47 6.33 -5.98
CA LEU A 91 -6.90 6.56 -6.24
C LEU A 91 -7.66 7.09 -5.01
N SER A 92 -7.15 6.81 -3.80
CA SER A 92 -7.85 7.06 -2.55
C SER A 92 -7.02 7.86 -1.56
N LEU A 93 -5.99 7.25 -0.95
CA LEU A 93 -5.34 7.83 0.23
C LEU A 93 -4.62 9.15 -0.05
N LEU A 94 -3.92 9.25 -1.18
CA LEU A 94 -3.24 10.48 -1.61
C LEU A 94 -4.24 11.59 -1.92
N PRO A 95 -5.26 11.42 -2.80
CA PRO A 95 -6.29 12.43 -3.01
C PRO A 95 -7.01 12.87 -1.71
N GLN A 96 -7.39 11.93 -0.85
CA GLN A 96 -8.02 12.25 0.43
C GLN A 96 -7.08 13.07 1.32
N GLY A 97 -5.81 12.66 1.40
CA GLY A 97 -4.80 13.36 2.19
C GLY A 97 -4.55 14.78 1.70
N LEU A 98 -4.48 14.98 0.38
CA LEU A 98 -4.32 16.30 -0.23
C LEU A 98 -5.55 17.18 0.02
N TRP A 99 -6.76 16.61 -0.11
CA TRP A 99 -8.01 17.34 0.15
C TRP A 99 -8.14 17.76 1.61
N GLN A 100 -7.86 16.85 2.56
CA GLN A 100 -7.80 17.18 3.99
C GLN A 100 -6.71 18.22 4.29
N THR A 101 -5.55 18.12 3.65
CA THR A 101 -4.45 19.08 3.85
C THR A 101 -4.86 20.48 3.38
N TYR A 102 -5.50 20.57 2.21
CA TYR A 102 -6.05 21.83 1.72
C TYR A 102 -7.04 22.43 2.72
N GLN A 103 -7.97 21.63 3.25
CA GLN A 103 -8.92 22.08 4.27
C GLN A 103 -8.23 22.55 5.57
N SER A 104 -7.18 21.84 5.98
CA SER A 104 -6.39 22.13 7.17
C SER A 104 -5.71 23.51 7.07
N ILE A 105 -5.15 23.81 5.89
CA ILE A 105 -4.47 25.07 5.60
C ILE A 105 -5.47 26.22 5.39
N ALA A 106 -6.53 25.99 4.60
CA ALA A 106 -7.46 27.02 4.20
C ALA A 106 -8.42 27.46 5.33
N HIS A 107 -8.76 26.55 6.24
CA HIS A 107 -9.74 26.80 7.29
C HIS A 107 -9.19 26.54 8.69
N SER A 108 -8.97 25.27 9.02
CA SER A 108 -8.33 24.85 10.28
C SER A 108 -8.14 23.34 10.30
N TYR A 109 -7.20 22.87 11.10
CA TYR A 109 -6.99 21.45 11.33
C TYR A 109 -8.25 20.74 11.86
N VAL A 110 -9.02 21.39 12.75
CA VAL A 110 -10.28 20.84 13.27
C VAL A 110 -11.30 20.66 12.15
N SER A 111 -11.39 21.61 11.21
CA SER A 111 -12.29 21.51 10.07
C SER A 111 -11.94 20.32 9.16
N ALA A 112 -10.66 20.07 8.88
CA ALA A 112 -10.21 18.92 8.10
C ALA A 112 -10.56 17.55 8.73
N ARG A 113 -10.92 17.53 10.01
CA ARG A 113 -11.31 16.34 10.79
C ARG A 113 -12.77 16.34 11.22
N SER A 114 -13.52 17.39 10.87
CA SER A 114 -14.93 17.53 11.19
C SER A 114 -15.78 16.45 10.50
N VAL A 115 -16.93 16.14 11.09
CA VAL A 115 -17.85 15.14 10.52
C VAL A 115 -18.39 15.64 9.18
N GLU A 116 -18.71 16.93 9.09
CA GLU A 116 -19.23 17.58 7.89
C GLU A 116 -18.25 17.45 6.71
N PHE A 117 -16.96 17.63 6.96
CA PHE A 117 -15.94 17.45 5.92
C PHE A 117 -15.73 15.97 5.58
N MET A 118 -15.60 15.11 6.60
CA MET A 118 -15.31 13.68 6.42
C MET A 118 -16.47 12.91 5.76
N GLN A 119 -17.71 13.36 5.96
CA GLN A 119 -18.92 12.81 5.34
C GLN A 119 -19.37 13.59 4.11
N SER A 120 -18.52 14.46 3.55
CA SER A 120 -18.82 15.13 2.29
C SER A 120 -18.82 14.14 1.12
N ASP A 121 -19.60 14.44 0.07
CA ASP A 121 -19.74 13.57 -1.11
C ASP A 121 -18.39 13.21 -1.75
N ILE A 122 -17.46 14.18 -1.80
CA ILE A 122 -16.12 13.95 -2.34
C ILE A 122 -15.30 12.98 -1.48
N MET A 123 -15.37 13.10 -0.15
CA MET A 123 -14.67 12.18 0.74
C MET A 123 -15.26 10.77 0.66
N HIS A 124 -16.58 10.64 0.59
CA HIS A 124 -17.25 9.36 0.34
C HIS A 124 -16.83 8.74 -1.00
N ALA A 125 -16.82 9.53 -2.08
CA ALA A 125 -16.39 9.05 -3.39
C ALA A 125 -14.95 8.53 -3.37
N LEU A 126 -14.03 9.27 -2.72
CA LEU A 126 -12.63 8.86 -2.60
C LEU A 126 -12.44 7.63 -1.70
N VAL A 127 -13.27 7.44 -0.66
CA VAL A 127 -13.26 6.21 0.16
C VAL A 127 -13.69 5.01 -0.69
N TRP A 128 -14.74 5.16 -1.49
CA TRP A 128 -15.19 4.08 -2.39
C TRP A 128 -14.21 3.81 -3.55
N ALA A 129 -13.50 4.82 -4.03
CA ALA A 129 -12.43 4.67 -5.01
C ALA A 129 -11.29 3.77 -4.52
N ARG A 130 -11.20 3.50 -3.21
CA ARG A 130 -10.25 2.55 -2.61
C ARG A 130 -10.59 1.08 -2.92
N VAL A 131 -11.87 0.73 -2.96
CA VAL A 131 -12.35 -0.66 -3.02
C VAL A 131 -11.77 -1.46 -4.19
N PRO A 132 -11.65 -0.91 -5.42
CA PRO A 132 -10.99 -1.62 -6.51
C PRO A 132 -9.53 -1.97 -6.20
N GLY A 133 -8.77 -1.05 -5.59
CA GLY A 133 -7.38 -1.28 -5.21
C GLY A 133 -7.24 -2.35 -4.12
N ASP A 134 -8.08 -2.27 -3.10
CA ASP A 134 -8.11 -3.26 -2.01
C ASP A 134 -8.48 -4.66 -2.54
N THR A 135 -9.40 -4.75 -3.50
CA THR A 135 -9.80 -6.02 -4.13
C THR A 135 -8.65 -6.63 -4.93
N VAL A 136 -7.96 -5.84 -5.75
CA VAL A 136 -6.78 -6.30 -6.51
C VAL A 136 -5.68 -6.74 -5.56
N PHE A 137 -5.44 -5.98 -4.49
CA PHE A 137 -4.46 -6.35 -3.47
C PHE A 137 -4.79 -7.69 -2.80
N ALA A 138 -6.06 -7.89 -2.42
CA ALA A 138 -6.53 -9.14 -1.81
C ALA A 138 -6.31 -10.35 -2.72
N VAL A 139 -6.56 -10.23 -4.03
CA VAL A 139 -6.25 -11.29 -5.01
C VAL A 139 -4.77 -11.69 -4.96
N GLY A 140 -3.87 -10.71 -4.81
CA GLY A 140 -2.44 -10.97 -4.64
C GLY A 140 -2.11 -11.75 -3.38
N VAL A 141 -2.74 -11.40 -2.26
CA VAL A 141 -2.58 -12.10 -0.97
C VAL A 141 -3.06 -13.55 -1.10
N PHE A 142 -4.28 -13.77 -1.62
CA PHE A 142 -4.82 -15.12 -1.78
C PHE A 142 -4.00 -15.98 -2.76
N ALA A 143 -3.54 -15.40 -3.87
CA ALA A 143 -2.66 -16.09 -4.81
C ALA A 143 -1.35 -16.52 -4.14
N PHE A 144 -0.78 -15.69 -3.27
CA PHE A 144 0.43 -16.03 -2.54
C PHE A 144 0.18 -17.14 -1.51
N SER A 145 -0.87 -17.02 -0.70
CA SER A 145 -1.25 -18.05 0.27
C SER A 145 -1.49 -19.40 -0.40
N TRP A 146 -2.16 -19.39 -1.57
CA TRP A 146 -2.38 -20.60 -2.36
C TRP A 146 -1.09 -21.17 -2.95
N PHE A 147 -0.18 -20.31 -3.41
CA PHE A 147 1.15 -20.73 -3.85
C PHE A 147 1.91 -21.43 -2.71
N VAL A 148 1.93 -20.81 -1.52
CA VAL A 148 2.62 -21.38 -0.35
C VAL A 148 2.03 -22.72 0.02
N PHE A 149 0.70 -22.84 0.09
CA PHE A 149 0.02 -24.11 0.34
C PHE A 149 0.44 -25.19 -0.67
N LYS A 150 0.37 -24.90 -1.98
CA LYS A 150 0.79 -25.83 -3.03
C LYS A 150 2.27 -26.22 -2.96
N ALA A 151 3.14 -25.32 -2.51
CA ALA A 151 4.58 -25.59 -2.43
C ALA A 151 4.92 -26.62 -1.33
N PHE A 152 4.10 -26.75 -0.29
CA PHE A 152 4.29 -27.70 0.81
C PHE A 152 3.45 -28.98 0.66
N VAL A 153 2.32 -28.91 -0.03
CA VAL A 153 1.48 -30.08 -0.31
C VAL A 153 2.05 -30.81 -1.53
N LYS A 154 2.87 -31.84 -1.26
CA LYS A 154 3.35 -32.79 -2.27
C LYS A 154 2.15 -33.32 -3.09
N LYS A 155 2.30 -33.34 -4.41
CA LYS A 155 1.50 -34.25 -5.26
C LYS A 155 1.97 -35.68 -5.06
#